data_AF-A0AAX3EG07-F1
#
_entry.id   AF-A0AAX3EG07-F1
#
_cell.length_a   1.000
_cell.length_b   1.000
_cell.length_c   1.000
_cell.angle_alpha   90.00
_cell.angle_beta   90.00
_cell.angle_gamma   90.00
#
_symmetry.space_group_name_H-M   'P 1'
#
loop_
_entity.id
_entity.type
_entity.pdbx_description
1 polymer ?
#
loop_
_entity_poly.entity_id
_entity_poly.type
_entity_poly.pdbx_seq_one_letter_code
_entity_poly.pdbx_strand_id
1 'polypeptide(L)'
;MGILDSPISPVLKASLDSKAIKGELAITPEQYGAVGDGVTNDTTALQNAVSACASSGKTLVCQGVYAVTASISNLHSVRKAGAGSITRSGTTFYVQPKPNQTNRIYLSTAGSDTNDGLNTSTPKLSFQSAFDALDIYGPVLQGTWEIVAGAGTYSVSSGQQSLNVRSENRVIVRGPAVSGGVPTAIIDGAGGGDYQHGLSAQGIGVRVEFRDLKAINFNGSPGYTRCAFLGEQESDFYTNNCHVDGASWAGIYAFNTVRARIYGGIIENCRDGVAVNDTDATVGQSTAPINIKNCTEFGVYWSRGAQGHIDYATIEDSATAIMIDASSRVDTVAVNFKRNNIAIYTRTGGVYNEGGAANIYNDGTADANTTNFNFLANSGSGDELGGSRSWSSPAYDRTLRTVTGTTSLTALNAALWTVPARRLQGVGKRLRVQAFGIHTVTAGTTYTISVGGMSMTLAVPAAASALTFELEAILYEVQGGYRMFGKISQGLSSTRYGNASTGFVNSIDNAIGISVTPANSADTTSIYTSDVHIMG
;
A
#
# COMPACT_ATOMS: atom_id res chain seq x y z
N MET A 1 19.00 -49.61 40.51
CA MET A 1 18.73 -50.19 39.18
C MET A 1 17.41 -50.98 39.30
N GLY A 2 16.33 -50.55 38.62
CA GLY A 2 15.32 -51.50 38.13
C GLY A 2 13.88 -51.53 38.67
N ILE A 3 13.19 -50.43 39.03
CA ILE A 3 11.74 -50.51 39.34
C ILE A 3 10.80 -49.48 38.64
N LEU A 4 11.29 -48.47 37.91
CA LEU A 4 10.40 -47.40 37.40
C LEU A 4 9.90 -47.50 35.94
N ASP A 5 10.18 -48.59 35.21
CA ASP A 5 9.76 -48.71 33.78
C ASP A 5 8.65 -49.73 33.50
N SER A 6 7.77 -50.05 34.46
CA SER A 6 6.62 -50.92 34.15
C SER A 6 5.50 -50.13 33.45
N PRO A 7 5.10 -50.47 32.21
CA PRO A 7 3.97 -49.82 31.56
C PRO A 7 2.69 -50.00 32.39
N ILE A 8 1.90 -48.92 32.50
CA ILE A 8 0.59 -48.92 33.18
C ILE A 8 -0.25 -50.08 32.65
N SER A 9 -0.78 -50.90 33.54
CA SER A 9 -1.58 -52.06 33.14
C SER A 9 -2.84 -51.61 32.37
N PRO A 10 -3.30 -52.35 31.36
CA PRO A 10 -4.50 -52.00 30.60
C PRO A 10 -5.74 -51.76 31.48
N VAL A 11 -5.81 -52.46 32.62
CA VAL A 11 -6.88 -52.34 33.62
C VAL A 11 -6.79 -51.02 34.38
N LEU A 12 -5.58 -50.61 34.79
CA LEU A 12 -5.38 -49.33 35.47
C LEU A 12 -5.64 -48.16 34.51
N LYS A 13 -5.25 -48.30 33.24
CA LYS A 13 -5.58 -47.34 32.17
C LYS A 13 -7.11 -47.15 32.04
N ALA A 14 -7.85 -48.24 31.87
CA ALA A 14 -9.32 -48.20 31.78
C ALA A 14 -9.99 -47.66 33.06
N SER A 15 -9.39 -47.90 34.23
CA SER A 15 -9.88 -47.36 35.50
C SER A 15 -9.64 -45.85 35.64
N LEU A 16 -8.51 -45.33 35.14
CA LEU A 16 -8.23 -43.90 35.12
C LEU A 16 -9.14 -43.18 34.12
N ASP A 17 -9.40 -43.80 32.96
CA ASP A 17 -10.32 -43.27 31.96
C ASP A 17 -11.77 -43.13 32.47
N SER A 18 -12.18 -43.98 33.42
CA SER A 18 -13.55 -44.05 33.95
C SER A 18 -13.79 -43.26 35.26
N LYS A 19 -12.75 -42.79 35.95
CA LYS A 19 -12.87 -42.01 37.20
C LYS A 19 -12.93 -40.51 36.92
N ALA A 20 -14.05 -40.03 36.36
CA ALA A 20 -14.34 -38.59 36.27
C ALA A 20 -15.22 -38.14 37.45
N ILE A 21 -14.65 -37.39 38.38
CA ILE A 21 -15.42 -36.60 39.35
C ILE A 21 -16.03 -35.41 38.59
N LYS A 22 -17.32 -35.17 38.84
CA LYS A 22 -18.16 -34.15 38.21
C LYS A 22 -17.58 -32.73 38.48
N GLY A 23 -16.73 -32.23 37.60
CA GLY A 23 -16.25 -30.84 37.70
C GLY A 23 -14.99 -30.48 36.91
N GLU A 24 -14.00 -31.39 36.77
CA GLU A 24 -12.78 -31.08 36.00
C GLU A 24 -12.47 -32.14 34.94
N LEU A 25 -12.67 -31.71 33.68
CA LEU A 25 -12.39 -32.41 32.43
C LEU A 25 -10.90 -32.33 32.07
N ALA A 26 -10.02 -32.75 32.99
CA ALA A 26 -8.58 -32.63 32.83
C ALA A 26 -7.87 -33.99 32.80
N ILE A 27 -6.85 -34.09 31.96
CA ILE A 27 -5.86 -35.17 31.99
C ILE A 27 -4.50 -34.51 32.20
N THR A 28 -3.67 -35.10 33.06
CA THR A 28 -2.29 -34.62 33.27
C THR A 28 -1.29 -35.68 32.81
N PRO A 29 -0.09 -35.30 32.32
CA PRO A 29 0.95 -36.26 31.97
C PRO A 29 1.34 -37.20 33.13
N GLU A 30 1.26 -36.74 34.37
CA GLU A 30 1.61 -37.50 35.59
C GLU A 30 0.65 -38.69 35.81
N GLN A 31 -0.62 -38.59 35.41
CA GLN A 31 -1.56 -39.72 35.42
C GLN A 31 -1.07 -40.89 34.54
N TYR A 32 -0.20 -40.59 33.58
CA TYR A 32 0.42 -41.53 32.65
C TYR A 32 1.90 -41.81 32.96
N GLY A 33 2.38 -41.38 34.13
CA GLY A 33 3.73 -41.66 34.63
C GLY A 33 4.80 -40.63 34.29
N ALA A 34 4.44 -39.45 33.79
CA ALA A 34 5.41 -38.37 33.58
C ALA A 34 5.93 -37.84 34.93
N VAL A 35 7.19 -37.42 34.97
CA VAL A 35 7.82 -36.81 36.15
C VAL A 35 7.72 -35.29 36.11
N GLY A 36 7.90 -34.66 34.94
CA GLY A 36 7.75 -33.22 34.79
C GLY A 36 8.87 -32.39 35.45
N ASP A 37 10.07 -32.94 35.60
CA ASP A 37 11.24 -32.31 36.25
C ASP A 37 12.20 -31.60 35.27
N GLY A 38 11.91 -31.66 33.96
CA GLY A 38 12.72 -31.09 32.88
C GLY A 38 13.95 -31.90 32.51
N VAL A 39 14.15 -33.08 33.10
CA VAL A 39 15.33 -33.94 32.89
C VAL A 39 14.90 -35.35 32.46
N THR A 40 13.91 -35.91 33.13
CA THR A 40 13.37 -37.24 32.84
C THR A 40 12.67 -37.26 31.48
N ASN A 41 12.91 -38.31 30.70
CA ASN A 41 12.29 -38.48 29.38
C ASN A 41 10.80 -38.84 29.51
N ASP A 42 9.94 -37.83 29.44
CA ASP A 42 8.49 -37.93 29.59
C ASP A 42 7.77 -38.26 28.27
N THR A 43 8.49 -38.63 27.20
CA THR A 43 7.92 -38.80 25.84
C THR A 43 6.72 -39.74 25.83
N THR A 44 6.85 -40.96 26.37
CA THR A 44 5.80 -41.97 26.35
C THR A 44 4.59 -41.56 27.20
N ALA A 45 4.83 -41.01 28.39
CA ALA A 45 3.78 -40.58 29.30
C ALA A 45 2.98 -39.40 28.71
N LEU A 46 3.68 -38.40 28.17
CA LEU A 46 3.05 -37.25 27.51
C LEU A 46 2.27 -37.67 26.26
N GLN A 47 2.81 -38.57 25.43
CA GLN A 47 2.10 -39.10 24.26
C GLN A 47 0.80 -39.81 24.65
N ASN A 48 0.82 -40.61 25.73
CA ASN A 48 -0.38 -41.29 26.21
C ASN A 48 -1.43 -40.30 26.73
N ALA A 49 -1.01 -39.28 27.49
CA ALA A 49 -1.89 -38.23 27.97
C ALA A 49 -2.54 -37.44 26.81
N VAL A 50 -1.75 -37.04 25.81
CA VAL A 50 -2.27 -36.37 24.59
C VAL A 50 -3.26 -37.25 23.85
N SER A 51 -2.95 -38.54 23.67
CA SER A 51 -3.83 -39.48 22.97
C SER A 51 -5.17 -39.64 23.69
N ALA A 52 -5.15 -39.70 25.03
CA ALA A 52 -6.35 -39.78 25.85
C ALA A 52 -7.17 -38.48 25.81
N CYS A 53 -6.53 -37.31 25.79
CA CYS A 53 -7.21 -36.03 25.55
C CYS A 53 -7.89 -36.02 24.18
N ALA A 54 -7.17 -36.44 23.13
CA ALA A 54 -7.68 -36.46 21.77
C ALA A 54 -8.91 -37.38 21.62
N SER A 55 -8.91 -38.54 22.29
CA SER A 55 -10.04 -39.48 22.23
C SER A 55 -11.23 -39.08 23.11
N SER A 56 -11.00 -38.33 24.18
CA SER A 56 -12.05 -37.98 25.16
C SER A 56 -12.54 -36.53 25.09
N GLY A 57 -11.88 -35.67 24.33
CA GLY A 57 -12.17 -34.23 24.26
C GLY A 57 -11.79 -33.45 25.53
N LYS A 58 -11.02 -34.07 26.45
CA LYS A 58 -10.56 -33.42 27.70
C LYS A 58 -9.38 -32.47 27.46
N THR A 59 -9.18 -31.55 28.40
CA THR A 59 -8.04 -30.62 28.37
C THR A 59 -6.80 -31.29 28.95
N LEU A 60 -5.66 -31.15 28.27
CA LEU A 60 -4.36 -31.52 28.82
C LEU A 60 -3.87 -30.44 29.80
N VAL A 61 -3.72 -30.78 31.07
CA VAL A 61 -3.20 -29.85 32.09
C VAL A 61 -1.75 -30.21 32.40
N CYS A 62 -0.86 -29.26 32.13
CA CYS A 62 0.58 -29.40 32.26
C CYS A 62 1.10 -28.40 33.29
N GLN A 63 1.67 -28.87 34.41
CA GLN A 63 2.22 -28.01 35.46
C GLN A 63 3.75 -28.11 35.57
N GLY A 64 4.33 -29.23 35.15
CA GLY A 64 5.77 -29.47 35.16
C GLY A 64 6.50 -29.04 33.88
N VAL A 65 7.79 -29.39 33.81
CA VAL A 65 8.62 -29.28 32.61
C VAL A 65 8.82 -30.69 32.05
N TYR A 66 8.23 -31.00 30.90
CA TYR A 66 8.24 -32.35 30.35
C TYR A 66 9.31 -32.46 29.25
N ALA A 67 10.44 -33.11 29.55
CA ALA A 67 11.49 -33.31 28.56
C ALA A 67 11.12 -34.47 27.63
N VAL A 68 11.12 -34.22 26.33
CA VAL A 68 10.79 -35.22 25.31
C VAL A 68 11.93 -35.39 24.30
N THR A 69 12.01 -36.59 23.73
CA THR A 69 13.07 -36.99 22.79
C THR A 69 12.54 -37.30 21.39
N ALA A 70 11.22 -37.37 21.22
CA ALA A 70 10.55 -37.60 19.94
C ALA A 70 9.39 -36.62 19.72
N SER A 71 8.79 -36.67 18.52
CA SER A 71 7.56 -35.94 18.20
C SER A 71 6.37 -36.50 18.98
N ILE A 72 5.53 -35.62 19.51
CA ILE A 72 4.28 -35.98 20.18
C ILE A 72 3.12 -35.83 19.18
N SER A 73 2.62 -36.96 18.69
CA SER A 73 1.50 -37.02 17.75
C SER A 73 0.26 -36.38 18.37
N ASN A 74 -0.51 -35.63 17.57
CA ASN A 74 -1.73 -34.94 18.00
C ASN A 74 -1.51 -33.87 19.09
N LEU A 75 -0.26 -33.45 19.34
CA LEU A 75 0.00 -32.42 20.35
C LEU A 75 -0.85 -31.18 20.08
N HIS A 76 -0.95 -30.73 18.83
CA HIS A 76 -1.69 -29.52 18.47
C HIS A 76 -3.19 -29.71 18.26
N SER A 77 -3.75 -30.91 18.43
CA SER A 77 -5.20 -31.13 18.28
C SER A 77 -5.95 -31.14 19.61
N VAL A 78 -5.25 -30.99 20.75
CA VAL A 78 -5.84 -31.00 22.09
C VAL A 78 -5.70 -29.64 22.75
N ARG A 79 -6.76 -29.21 23.46
CA ARG A 79 -6.71 -28.02 24.32
C ARG A 79 -5.73 -28.26 25.47
N LYS A 80 -5.02 -27.21 25.88
CA LYS A 80 -4.02 -27.30 26.95
C LYS A 80 -4.20 -26.16 27.95
N ALA A 81 -3.81 -26.41 29.20
CA ALA A 81 -3.78 -25.41 30.26
C ALA A 81 -2.64 -25.70 31.25
N GLY A 82 -2.29 -24.71 32.06
CA GLY A 82 -1.28 -24.83 33.10
C GLY A 82 0.03 -24.11 32.77
N ALA A 83 0.83 -23.89 33.82
CA ALA A 83 2.06 -23.10 33.74
C ALA A 83 3.29 -23.89 33.23
N GLY A 84 3.09 -25.17 32.90
CA GLY A 84 4.15 -26.06 32.47
C GLY A 84 4.69 -25.80 31.06
N SER A 85 5.70 -26.57 30.68
CA SER A 85 6.33 -26.50 29.37
C SER A 85 6.80 -27.87 28.89
N ILE A 86 7.02 -28.00 27.58
CA ILE A 86 7.59 -29.18 26.93
C ILE A 86 8.95 -28.78 26.38
N THR A 87 10.00 -29.53 26.68
CA THR A 87 11.36 -29.24 26.20
C THR A 87 11.85 -30.34 25.28
N ARG A 88 12.42 -29.95 24.13
CA ARG A 88 13.09 -30.88 23.20
C ARG A 88 14.31 -30.24 22.57
N SER A 89 15.47 -30.87 22.72
CA SER A 89 16.73 -30.42 22.11
C SER A 89 17.05 -28.94 22.39
N GLY A 90 16.82 -28.49 23.62
CA GLY A 90 17.05 -27.10 24.04
C GLY A 90 15.98 -26.09 23.59
N THR A 91 14.96 -26.51 22.83
CA THR A 91 13.78 -25.68 22.56
C THR A 91 12.73 -25.91 23.64
N THR A 92 12.17 -24.83 24.17
CA THR A 92 11.07 -24.86 25.12
C THR A 92 9.77 -24.42 24.43
N PHE A 93 8.72 -25.20 24.61
CA PHE A 93 7.36 -24.89 24.21
C PHE A 93 6.50 -24.71 25.46
N TYR A 94 6.01 -23.49 25.69
CA TYR A 94 5.18 -23.14 26.83
C TYR A 94 3.73 -23.50 26.56
N VAL A 95 3.07 -24.14 27.53
CA VAL A 95 1.67 -24.55 27.39
C VAL A 95 0.74 -23.34 27.38
N GLN A 96 1.01 -22.35 28.23
CA GLN A 96 0.39 -21.03 28.24
C GLN A 96 1.48 -19.96 28.29
N PRO A 97 2.02 -19.52 27.14
CA PRO A 97 3.13 -18.57 27.09
C PRO A 97 2.74 -17.21 27.67
N LYS A 98 3.59 -16.66 28.53
CA LYS A 98 3.51 -15.29 29.06
C LYS A 98 3.95 -14.26 28.02
N PRO A 99 3.65 -12.96 28.18
CA PRO A 99 3.99 -11.92 27.19
C PRO A 99 5.46 -11.86 26.74
N ASN A 100 6.40 -12.25 27.61
CA ASN A 100 7.84 -12.29 27.32
C ASN A 100 8.37 -13.67 26.87
N GLN A 101 7.50 -14.66 26.70
CA GLN A 101 7.85 -16.00 26.26
C GLN A 101 7.51 -16.18 24.78
N THR A 102 8.30 -17.01 24.10
CA THR A 102 8.13 -17.30 22.68
C THR A 102 7.92 -18.78 22.46
N ASN A 103 6.84 -19.14 21.77
CA ASN A 103 6.64 -20.47 21.20
C ASN A 103 7.04 -20.47 19.73
N ARG A 104 7.64 -21.57 19.28
CA ARG A 104 8.04 -21.76 17.88
C ARG A 104 7.41 -23.03 17.31
N ILE A 105 6.92 -22.94 16.09
CA ILE A 105 6.51 -24.08 15.27
C ILE A 105 7.43 -24.09 14.03
N TYR A 106 8.23 -25.13 13.87
CA TYR A 106 9.17 -25.25 12.77
C TYR A 106 8.53 -25.94 11.57
N LEU A 107 8.77 -25.40 10.37
CA LEU A 107 8.36 -25.99 9.09
C LEU A 107 9.57 -26.43 8.26
N SER A 108 9.39 -27.47 7.44
CA SER A 108 10.34 -27.90 6.42
C SER A 108 9.60 -28.61 5.30
N THR A 109 10.09 -28.47 4.06
CA THR A 109 9.53 -29.19 2.91
C THR A 109 9.75 -30.71 2.97
N ALA A 110 10.66 -31.18 3.82
CA ALA A 110 10.84 -32.60 4.14
C ALA A 110 10.13 -33.04 5.43
N GLY A 111 9.32 -32.14 6.04
CA GLY A 111 8.57 -32.39 7.26
C GLY A 111 7.35 -33.28 7.06
N SER A 112 6.56 -33.43 8.11
CA SER A 112 5.24 -34.09 8.08
C SER A 112 4.26 -33.30 8.94
N ASP A 113 3.04 -33.11 8.47
CA ASP A 113 2.00 -32.42 9.25
C ASP A 113 1.57 -33.20 10.51
N THR A 114 1.90 -34.50 10.56
CA THR A 114 1.75 -35.33 11.77
C THR A 114 2.77 -35.00 12.85
N ASN A 115 3.88 -34.33 12.51
CA ASN A 115 4.86 -33.90 13.49
C ASN A 115 4.31 -32.74 14.34
N ASP A 116 4.83 -32.59 15.55
CA ASP A 116 4.49 -31.45 16.41
C ASP A 116 5.21 -30.17 15.99
N GLY A 117 6.33 -30.23 15.28
CA GLY A 117 7.06 -29.02 14.91
C GLY A 117 7.71 -28.29 16.07
N LEU A 118 7.98 -28.94 17.21
CA LEU A 118 8.68 -28.29 18.34
C LEU A 118 10.18 -28.05 18.10
N ASN A 119 10.77 -28.67 17.07
CA ASN A 119 12.17 -28.46 16.68
C ASN A 119 12.37 -28.69 15.17
N THR A 120 13.58 -28.43 14.69
CA THR A 120 13.96 -28.58 13.27
C THR A 120 14.12 -30.03 12.79
N SER A 121 14.24 -31.02 13.69
CA SER A 121 14.38 -32.43 13.32
C SER A 121 13.05 -33.15 13.10
N THR A 122 11.96 -32.60 13.63
CA THR A 122 10.58 -33.09 13.40
C THR A 122 9.67 -31.91 13.10
N PRO A 123 9.92 -31.19 11.99
CA PRO A 123 9.14 -30.03 11.59
C PRO A 123 7.81 -30.45 10.97
N LYS A 124 6.83 -29.54 11.01
CA LYS A 124 5.60 -29.64 10.21
C LYS A 124 5.91 -29.41 8.72
N LEU A 125 5.02 -29.88 7.84
CA LEU A 125 5.22 -29.77 6.39
C LEU A 125 4.64 -28.45 5.84
N SER A 126 3.41 -28.12 6.23
CA SER A 126 2.64 -27.02 5.62
C SER A 126 2.44 -25.83 6.55
N PHE A 127 2.19 -24.65 5.95
CA PHE A 127 1.80 -23.45 6.69
C PHE A 127 0.41 -23.62 7.31
N GLN A 128 -0.56 -24.18 6.58
CA GLN A 128 -1.91 -24.41 7.11
C GLN A 128 -1.89 -25.26 8.37
N SER A 129 -1.11 -26.34 8.43
CA SER A 129 -1.06 -27.18 9.64
C SER A 129 -0.47 -26.46 10.86
N ALA A 130 0.36 -25.45 10.65
CA ALA A 130 0.82 -24.56 11.72
C ALA A 130 -0.22 -23.52 12.12
N PHE A 131 -0.98 -22.96 11.16
CA PHE A 131 -2.09 -22.06 11.48
C PHE A 131 -3.22 -22.78 12.23
N ASP A 132 -3.62 -23.96 11.77
CA ASP A 132 -4.59 -24.83 12.45
C ASP A 132 -4.14 -25.16 13.89
N ALA A 133 -2.83 -25.36 14.08
CA ALA A 133 -2.28 -25.58 15.41
C ALA A 133 -2.49 -24.37 16.31
N LEU A 134 -2.35 -23.14 15.82
CA LEU A 134 -2.54 -21.91 16.61
C LEU A 134 -4.01 -21.71 17.01
N ASP A 135 -4.97 -22.06 16.15
CA ASP A 135 -6.41 -21.94 16.46
C ASP A 135 -6.80 -22.71 17.73
N ILE A 136 -6.13 -23.82 18.02
CA ILE A 136 -6.36 -24.63 19.22
C ILE A 136 -5.91 -23.93 20.52
N TYR A 137 -4.98 -22.96 20.43
CA TYR A 137 -4.53 -22.13 21.56
C TYR A 137 -5.31 -20.81 21.69
N GLY A 138 -6.27 -20.55 20.79
CA GLY A 138 -7.17 -19.40 20.86
C GLY A 138 -8.15 -19.43 22.05
N PRO A 139 -9.03 -18.41 22.20
CA PRO A 139 -9.42 -17.45 21.16
C PRO A 139 -8.46 -16.27 20.98
N VAL A 140 -7.52 -16.05 21.91
CA VAL A 140 -6.47 -15.03 21.83
C VAL A 140 -5.14 -15.66 22.25
N LEU A 141 -4.17 -15.64 21.34
CA LEU A 141 -2.81 -16.08 21.62
C LEU A 141 -2.11 -15.11 22.58
N GLN A 142 -1.63 -15.64 23.70
CA GLN A 142 -0.73 -14.94 24.62
C GLN A 142 0.74 -15.18 24.21
N GLY A 143 1.64 -14.36 24.73
CA GLY A 143 3.07 -14.45 24.42
C GLY A 143 3.37 -14.16 22.95
N THR A 144 4.57 -14.52 22.50
CA THR A 144 4.98 -14.41 21.09
C THR A 144 4.92 -15.77 20.42
N TRP A 145 4.38 -15.84 19.21
CA TRP A 145 4.35 -17.05 18.40
C TRP A 145 5.15 -16.84 17.12
N GLU A 146 6.08 -17.76 16.85
CA GLU A 146 6.83 -17.81 15.60
C GLU A 146 6.50 -19.08 14.83
N ILE A 147 6.22 -18.95 13.54
CA ILE A 147 6.25 -20.04 12.56
C ILE A 147 7.54 -19.88 11.77
N VAL A 148 8.46 -20.84 11.90
CA VAL A 148 9.83 -20.76 11.38
C VAL A 148 9.99 -21.75 10.24
N ALA A 149 9.88 -21.26 9.01
CA ALA A 149 10.07 -22.06 7.81
C ALA A 149 11.56 -22.23 7.48
N GLY A 150 11.98 -23.49 7.29
CA GLY A 150 13.28 -23.80 6.68
C GLY A 150 13.30 -23.40 5.20
N ALA A 151 14.49 -23.36 4.60
CA ALA A 151 14.64 -23.17 3.17
C ALA A 151 13.94 -24.30 2.39
N GLY A 152 13.35 -23.96 1.25
CA GLY A 152 12.62 -24.89 0.39
C GLY A 152 11.37 -24.26 -0.22
N THR A 153 10.74 -25.01 -1.13
CA THR A 153 9.50 -24.64 -1.80
C THR A 153 8.29 -25.34 -1.17
N TYR A 154 7.39 -24.56 -0.58
CA TYR A 154 6.15 -25.00 0.05
C TYR A 154 4.99 -24.78 -0.91
N SER A 155 4.38 -25.87 -1.37
CA SER A 155 3.22 -25.80 -2.26
C SER A 155 1.96 -25.36 -1.52
N VAL A 156 1.17 -24.49 -2.14
CA VAL A 156 -0.15 -24.04 -1.65
C VAL A 156 -1.31 -24.78 -2.35
N SER A 157 -0.99 -25.60 -3.36
CA SER A 157 -1.79 -26.51 -4.22
C SER A 157 -3.30 -26.29 -4.41
N SER A 158 -4.11 -26.13 -3.37
CA SER A 158 -5.58 -26.03 -3.52
C SER A 158 -6.30 -25.20 -2.46
N GLY A 159 -5.61 -24.40 -1.64
CA GLY A 159 -6.30 -23.64 -0.59
C GLY A 159 -5.51 -22.45 -0.05
N GLN A 160 -6.22 -21.37 0.23
CA GLN A 160 -5.66 -20.20 0.90
C GLN A 160 -5.15 -20.57 2.30
N GLN A 161 -3.88 -20.25 2.58
CA GLN A 161 -3.28 -20.53 3.88
C GLN A 161 -3.64 -19.40 4.84
N SER A 162 -4.56 -19.65 5.78
CA SER A 162 -5.20 -18.57 6.55
C SER A 162 -4.90 -18.64 8.04
N LEU A 163 -4.37 -17.55 8.59
CA LEU A 163 -4.28 -17.31 10.01
C LEU A 163 -5.51 -16.50 10.46
N ASN A 164 -6.33 -17.09 11.33
CA ASN A 164 -7.60 -16.51 11.77
C ASN A 164 -7.69 -16.29 13.30
N VAL A 165 -6.67 -16.69 14.05
CA VAL A 165 -6.65 -16.54 15.51
C VAL A 165 -6.12 -15.18 15.93
N ARG A 166 -6.80 -14.58 16.90
CA ARG A 166 -6.39 -13.30 17.49
C ARG A 166 -5.11 -13.47 18.30
N SER A 167 -4.35 -12.40 18.44
CA SER A 167 -3.11 -12.45 19.22
C SER A 167 -2.82 -11.14 19.91
N GLU A 168 -2.28 -11.22 21.14
CA GLU A 168 -1.82 -10.05 21.88
C GLU A 168 -0.61 -9.42 21.17
N ASN A 169 0.40 -10.25 20.88
CA ASN A 169 1.56 -9.90 20.06
C ASN A 169 1.36 -10.36 18.62
N ARG A 170 2.12 -9.77 17.70
CA ARG A 170 2.10 -10.18 16.29
C ARG A 170 2.63 -11.63 16.16
N VAL A 171 1.90 -12.49 15.46
CA VAL A 171 2.39 -13.81 15.05
C VAL A 171 3.43 -13.60 13.94
N ILE A 172 4.64 -14.10 14.13
CA ILE A 172 5.75 -13.92 13.19
C ILE A 172 5.87 -15.18 12.35
N VAL A 173 5.60 -15.08 11.05
CA VAL A 173 5.79 -16.17 10.09
C VAL A 173 6.99 -15.81 9.23
N ARG A 174 8.08 -16.57 9.35
CA ARG A 174 9.36 -16.20 8.76
C ARG A 174 10.12 -17.34 8.12
N GLY A 175 10.85 -17.02 7.06
CA GLY A 175 11.88 -17.89 6.50
C GLY A 175 13.24 -17.72 7.19
N PRO A 176 14.30 -18.32 6.60
CA PRO A 176 15.68 -18.05 7.01
C PRO A 176 16.03 -16.57 6.80
N ALA A 177 16.77 -15.98 7.74
CA ALA A 177 17.22 -14.60 7.63
C ALA A 177 18.22 -14.46 6.47
N VAL A 178 18.01 -13.45 5.61
CA VAL A 178 18.81 -13.27 4.38
C VAL A 178 19.52 -11.90 4.28
N SER A 179 19.49 -11.07 5.33
CA SER A 179 20.19 -9.76 5.38
C SER A 179 19.94 -8.87 4.14
N GLY A 180 18.69 -8.84 3.63
CA GLY A 180 18.30 -8.11 2.42
C GLY A 180 18.49 -8.88 1.10
N GLY A 181 19.01 -10.11 1.15
CA GLY A 181 19.02 -11.02 0.02
C GLY A 181 17.63 -11.59 -0.32
N VAL A 182 17.58 -12.45 -1.34
CA VAL A 182 16.34 -13.13 -1.74
C VAL A 182 16.01 -14.25 -0.75
N PRO A 183 14.81 -14.26 -0.14
CA PRO A 183 14.39 -15.33 0.75
C PRO A 183 14.41 -16.72 0.13
N THR A 184 14.79 -17.72 0.93
CA THR A 184 14.91 -19.12 0.49
C THR A 184 13.76 -20.02 0.96
N ALA A 185 12.85 -19.51 1.80
CA ALA A 185 11.55 -20.14 2.05
C ALA A 185 10.57 -19.60 1.01
N ILE A 186 10.22 -20.44 0.04
CA ILE A 186 9.45 -20.09 -1.15
C ILE A 186 8.05 -20.67 -1.00
N ILE A 187 7.04 -19.83 -1.13
CA ILE A 187 5.63 -20.21 -1.16
C ILE A 187 5.23 -20.29 -2.64
N ASP A 188 4.84 -21.48 -3.10
CA ASP A 188 4.54 -21.74 -4.50
C ASP A 188 3.04 -21.90 -4.73
N GLY A 189 2.47 -20.96 -5.48
CA GLY A 189 1.08 -20.95 -5.89
C GLY A 189 0.79 -21.81 -7.13
N ALA A 190 1.77 -22.51 -7.70
CA ALA A 190 1.56 -23.33 -8.89
C ALA A 190 0.43 -24.36 -8.69
N GLY A 191 -0.45 -24.48 -9.68
CA GLY A 191 -1.59 -25.41 -9.66
C GLY A 191 -2.77 -25.00 -8.78
N GLY A 192 -2.69 -23.86 -8.08
CA GLY A 192 -3.82 -23.33 -7.31
C GLY A 192 -4.99 -22.90 -8.20
N GLY A 193 -6.21 -23.12 -7.70
CA GLY A 193 -7.46 -22.69 -8.31
C GLY A 193 -7.71 -21.19 -8.23
N ASP A 194 -8.85 -20.78 -8.79
CA ASP A 194 -9.31 -19.40 -8.78
C ASP A 194 -9.54 -18.91 -7.34
N TYR A 195 -9.22 -17.65 -7.06
CA TYR A 195 -9.32 -17.05 -5.70
C TYR A 195 -8.48 -17.74 -4.61
N GLN A 196 -7.43 -18.48 -5.00
CA GLN A 196 -6.50 -19.06 -4.03
C GLN A 196 -5.28 -18.16 -3.84
N HIS A 197 -5.34 -17.41 -2.74
CA HIS A 197 -4.24 -16.58 -2.25
C HIS A 197 -3.17 -17.43 -1.53
N GLY A 198 -2.00 -16.86 -1.32
CA GLY A 198 -0.89 -17.50 -0.59
C GLY A 198 -1.12 -17.46 0.91
N LEU A 199 -0.25 -16.74 1.62
CA LEU A 199 -0.39 -16.57 3.07
C LEU A 199 -1.32 -15.40 3.37
N SER A 200 -2.30 -15.64 4.24
CA SER A 200 -3.29 -14.63 4.61
C SER A 200 -3.50 -14.51 6.11
N ALA A 201 -3.82 -13.29 6.55
CA ALA A 201 -4.33 -13.01 7.89
C ALA A 201 -5.71 -12.37 7.78
N GLN A 202 -6.69 -12.97 8.47
CA GLN A 202 -8.08 -12.56 8.36
C GLN A 202 -8.71 -12.42 9.75
N GLY A 203 -9.41 -11.32 9.97
CA GLY A 203 -10.28 -11.17 11.12
C GLY A 203 -9.80 -10.14 12.15
N ILE A 204 -10.79 -9.60 12.87
CA ILE A 204 -10.60 -8.60 13.92
C ILE A 204 -9.65 -9.13 14.98
N GLY A 205 -8.56 -8.40 15.21
CA GLY A 205 -7.57 -8.72 16.25
C GLY A 205 -6.54 -9.78 15.85
N VAL A 206 -6.55 -10.24 14.60
CA VAL A 206 -5.45 -11.03 14.03
C VAL A 206 -4.31 -10.09 13.68
N ARG A 207 -3.12 -10.38 14.21
CA ARG A 207 -1.91 -9.56 14.01
C ARG A 207 -0.80 -10.44 13.45
N VAL A 208 -0.32 -10.17 12.23
CA VAL A 208 0.70 -11.02 11.57
C VAL A 208 1.88 -10.21 11.05
N GLU A 209 3.06 -10.82 11.09
CA GLU A 209 4.25 -10.42 10.32
C GLU A 209 4.64 -11.55 9.37
N PHE A 210 4.69 -11.27 8.08
CA PHE A 210 5.40 -12.11 7.11
C PHE A 210 6.81 -11.55 6.92
N ARG A 211 7.85 -12.36 7.17
CA ARG A 211 9.25 -11.89 7.11
C ARG A 211 10.17 -12.86 6.38
N ASP A 212 11.02 -12.34 5.49
CA ASP A 212 12.01 -13.14 4.78
C ASP A 212 11.35 -14.35 4.08
N LEU A 213 10.33 -14.07 3.26
CA LEU A 213 9.58 -15.07 2.49
C LEU A 213 9.52 -14.66 1.02
N LYS A 214 9.63 -15.63 0.11
CA LYS A 214 9.39 -15.41 -1.33
C LYS A 214 8.11 -16.13 -1.72
N ALA A 215 7.31 -15.52 -2.58
CA ALA A 215 6.13 -16.11 -3.17
C ALA A 215 6.24 -16.13 -4.69
N ILE A 216 5.86 -17.23 -5.33
CA ILE A 216 5.93 -17.40 -6.78
C ILE A 216 4.67 -18.05 -7.33
N ASN A 217 4.43 -17.87 -8.64
CA ASN A 217 3.41 -18.59 -9.40
C ASN A 217 1.97 -18.40 -8.88
N PHE A 218 1.64 -17.22 -8.37
CA PHE A 218 0.25 -16.84 -8.05
C PHE A 218 -0.48 -16.35 -9.31
N ASN A 219 -0.18 -16.97 -10.44
CA ASN A 219 -0.80 -16.68 -11.72
C ASN A 219 -2.12 -17.46 -11.80
N GLY A 220 -3.24 -16.76 -11.93
CA GLY A 220 -4.52 -17.32 -12.36
C GLY A 220 -4.78 -17.01 -13.83
N SER A 221 -5.77 -17.66 -14.42
CA SER A 221 -6.28 -17.22 -15.73
C SER A 221 -6.77 -15.76 -15.68
N PRO A 222 -6.87 -15.08 -16.83
CA PRO A 222 -7.34 -13.70 -16.88
C PRO A 222 -8.69 -13.52 -16.18
N GLY A 223 -8.77 -12.57 -15.24
CA GLY A 223 -9.98 -12.28 -14.45
C GLY A 223 -10.02 -12.90 -13.05
N TYR A 224 -9.09 -13.79 -12.71
CA TYR A 224 -9.03 -14.38 -11.38
C TYR A 224 -8.12 -13.62 -10.42
N THR A 225 -8.55 -13.46 -9.18
CA THR A 225 -7.81 -12.70 -8.18
C THR A 225 -6.95 -13.59 -7.30
N ARG A 226 -5.67 -13.72 -7.63
CA ARG A 226 -4.70 -14.44 -6.80
C ARG A 226 -3.66 -13.46 -6.26
N CYS A 227 -3.37 -13.58 -4.97
CA CYS A 227 -2.41 -12.74 -4.26
C CYS A 227 -1.41 -13.60 -3.51
N ALA A 228 -0.16 -13.16 -3.41
CA ALA A 228 0.83 -13.91 -2.65
C ALA A 228 0.68 -13.72 -1.13
N PHE A 229 0.57 -12.46 -0.68
CA PHE A 229 0.36 -12.12 0.72
C PHE A 229 -0.90 -11.28 0.87
N LEU A 230 -1.75 -11.62 1.83
CA LEU A 230 -3.04 -10.99 2.03
C LEU A 230 -3.28 -10.63 3.50
N GLY A 231 -3.58 -9.36 3.76
CA GLY A 231 -4.24 -8.94 4.99
C GLY A 231 -5.68 -8.55 4.67
N GLU A 232 -6.64 -9.09 5.42
CA GLU A 232 -8.05 -8.73 5.26
C GLU A 232 -8.85 -8.73 6.57
N GLN A 233 -10.10 -8.26 6.49
CA GLN A 233 -11.13 -8.38 7.53
C GLN A 233 -10.68 -7.86 8.91
N GLU A 234 -10.14 -6.65 8.94
CA GLU A 234 -9.67 -5.91 10.11
C GLU A 234 -8.44 -6.51 10.81
N SER A 235 -7.58 -7.22 10.07
CA SER A 235 -6.27 -7.64 10.57
C SER A 235 -5.28 -6.46 10.69
N ASP A 236 -4.24 -6.63 11.54
CA ASP A 236 -3.02 -5.79 11.56
C ASP A 236 -1.93 -6.53 10.77
N PHE A 237 -1.67 -6.03 9.57
CA PHE A 237 -0.89 -6.72 8.55
C PHE A 237 0.50 -6.11 8.40
N TYR A 238 1.55 -6.92 8.53
CA TYR A 238 2.93 -6.47 8.37
C TYR A 238 3.70 -7.43 7.45
N THR A 239 4.43 -6.89 6.48
CA THR A 239 5.44 -7.62 5.70
C THR A 239 6.81 -6.95 5.82
N ASN A 240 7.87 -7.77 5.87
CA ASN A 240 9.24 -7.30 5.96
C ASN A 240 10.18 -8.19 5.14
N ASN A 241 10.76 -7.64 4.07
CA ASN A 241 11.58 -8.39 3.12
C ASN A 241 10.81 -9.58 2.50
N CYS A 242 9.56 -9.33 2.08
CA CYS A 242 8.75 -10.29 1.34
C CYS A 242 8.93 -10.08 -0.17
N HIS A 243 9.25 -11.14 -0.90
CA HIS A 243 9.46 -11.10 -2.34
C HIS A 243 8.29 -11.75 -3.05
N VAL A 244 7.88 -11.22 -4.20
CA VAL A 244 6.83 -11.82 -5.03
C VAL A 244 7.26 -11.79 -6.49
N ASP A 245 7.07 -12.91 -7.17
CA ASP A 245 7.34 -13.05 -8.61
C ASP A 245 6.15 -13.78 -9.26
N GLY A 246 5.25 -13.01 -9.87
CA GLY A 246 4.05 -13.53 -10.53
C GLY A 246 2.83 -13.62 -9.63
N ALA A 247 1.89 -12.67 -9.80
CA ALA A 247 0.55 -12.70 -9.21
C ALA A 247 -0.50 -12.10 -10.17
N SER A 248 -1.62 -12.78 -10.41
CA SER A 248 -2.64 -12.32 -11.37
C SER A 248 -3.53 -11.18 -10.88
N TRP A 249 -3.51 -10.87 -9.58
CA TRP A 249 -4.16 -9.68 -9.03
C TRP A 249 -3.16 -8.76 -8.34
N ALA A 250 -2.65 -9.13 -7.17
CA ALA A 250 -1.71 -8.30 -6.44
C ALA A 250 -0.60 -9.14 -5.81
N GLY A 251 0.65 -8.67 -5.83
CA GLY A 251 1.71 -9.34 -5.08
C GLY A 251 1.41 -9.32 -3.58
N ILE A 252 1.19 -8.13 -3.04
CA ILE A 252 0.75 -7.92 -1.66
C ILE A 252 -0.57 -7.18 -1.66
N TYR A 253 -1.57 -7.70 -0.95
CA TYR A 253 -2.91 -7.11 -0.89
C TYR A 253 -3.32 -6.82 0.56
N ALA A 254 -3.64 -5.57 0.85
CA ALA A 254 -4.29 -5.15 2.09
C ALA A 254 -5.72 -4.68 1.76
N PHE A 255 -6.72 -5.41 2.24
CA PHE A 255 -8.12 -5.14 1.97
C PHE A 255 -8.93 -5.07 3.25
N ASN A 256 -9.46 -3.89 3.61
CA ASN A 256 -10.19 -3.73 4.87
C ASN A 256 -9.32 -4.21 6.04
N THR A 257 -8.05 -3.82 6.11
CA THR A 257 -7.19 -4.06 7.27
C THR A 257 -7.22 -2.84 8.18
N VAL A 258 -7.04 -3.03 9.49
CA VAL A 258 -6.94 -1.89 10.42
C VAL A 258 -5.67 -1.09 10.13
N ARG A 259 -4.60 -1.79 9.75
CA ARG A 259 -3.33 -1.19 9.37
C ARG A 259 -2.51 -2.16 8.54
N ALA A 260 -1.85 -1.65 7.50
CA ALA A 260 -0.85 -2.38 6.73
C ALA A 260 0.51 -1.69 6.78
N ARG A 261 1.58 -2.45 7.02
CA ARG A 261 2.97 -2.01 6.85
C ARG A 261 3.65 -2.94 5.86
N ILE A 262 4.19 -2.42 4.78
CA ILE A 262 4.72 -3.23 3.67
C ILE A 262 6.13 -2.78 3.37
N TYR A 263 7.12 -3.44 3.99
CA TYR A 263 8.50 -2.96 4.02
C TYR A 263 9.46 -3.94 3.37
N GLY A 264 10.45 -3.41 2.65
CA GLY A 264 11.46 -4.21 1.97
C GLY A 264 10.90 -5.12 0.88
N GLY A 265 11.81 -5.87 0.26
CA GLY A 265 11.45 -6.89 -0.71
C GLY A 265 11.43 -6.43 -2.16
N ILE A 266 11.28 -7.41 -3.05
CA ILE A 266 11.17 -7.23 -4.51
C ILE A 266 9.83 -7.80 -4.95
N ILE A 267 8.98 -6.95 -5.52
CA ILE A 267 7.66 -7.32 -6.01
C ILE A 267 7.66 -7.16 -7.53
N GLU A 268 7.58 -8.27 -8.26
CA GLU A 268 7.74 -8.25 -9.70
C GLU A 268 6.76 -9.16 -10.46
N ASN A 269 6.56 -8.84 -11.73
CA ASN A 269 5.76 -9.62 -12.68
C ASN A 269 4.31 -9.86 -12.20
N CYS A 270 3.78 -8.93 -11.40
CA CYS A 270 2.40 -8.97 -10.91
C CYS A 270 1.50 -8.13 -11.82
N ARG A 271 0.18 -8.31 -11.72
CA ARG A 271 -0.73 -7.33 -12.32
C ARG A 271 -0.64 -6.00 -11.56
N ASP A 272 -0.89 -6.07 -10.26
CA ASP A 272 -0.62 -5.00 -9.30
C ASP A 272 0.54 -5.44 -8.39
N GLY A 273 1.55 -4.60 -8.16
CA GLY A 273 2.60 -4.96 -7.20
C GLY A 273 2.05 -5.02 -5.78
N VAL A 274 1.57 -3.87 -5.31
CA VAL A 274 0.90 -3.72 -4.01
C VAL A 274 -0.49 -3.14 -4.23
N ALA A 275 -1.51 -3.73 -3.62
CA ALA A 275 -2.86 -3.17 -3.59
C ALA A 275 -3.29 -2.84 -2.16
N VAL A 276 -3.83 -1.64 -1.94
CA VAL A 276 -4.32 -1.13 -0.66
C VAL A 276 -5.73 -0.61 -0.86
N ASN A 277 -6.70 -1.25 -0.22
CA ASN A 277 -8.12 -0.96 -0.38
C ASN A 277 -8.77 -0.81 1.00
N ASP A 278 -9.40 0.34 1.27
CA ASP A 278 -10.09 0.60 2.54
C ASP A 278 -9.19 0.30 3.75
N THR A 279 -8.01 0.92 3.79
CA THR A 279 -6.95 0.58 4.74
C THR A 279 -6.02 1.78 4.97
N ASP A 280 -5.54 1.93 6.20
CA ASP A 280 -4.40 2.77 6.53
C ASP A 280 -3.08 2.01 6.28
N ALA A 281 -2.27 2.44 5.31
CA ALA A 281 -1.07 1.71 4.91
C ALA A 281 0.20 2.55 4.79
N THR A 282 1.35 1.89 4.95
CA THR A 282 2.66 2.42 4.55
C THR A 282 3.37 1.39 3.66
N VAL A 283 3.80 1.82 2.47
CA VAL A 283 4.56 1.01 1.52
C VAL A 283 5.97 1.58 1.40
N GLY A 284 6.97 0.81 1.82
CA GLY A 284 8.37 1.21 1.91
C GLY A 284 8.69 2.08 3.14
N GLN A 285 9.98 2.17 3.46
CA GLN A 285 10.56 3.04 4.48
C GLN A 285 12.08 3.17 4.26
N SER A 286 12.73 4.20 4.81
CA SER A 286 14.15 4.47 4.56
C SER A 286 15.10 3.34 4.98
N THR A 287 14.77 2.61 6.04
CA THR A 287 15.57 1.47 6.56
C THR A 287 15.22 0.14 5.90
N ALA A 288 14.17 0.10 5.07
CA ALA A 288 13.73 -1.08 4.35
C ALA A 288 13.02 -0.66 3.04
N PRO A 289 13.79 -0.13 2.07
CA PRO A 289 13.23 0.31 0.79
C PRO A 289 12.67 -0.88 0.03
N ILE A 290 11.57 -0.66 -0.69
CA ILE A 290 10.91 -1.68 -1.51
C ILE A 290 11.16 -1.43 -2.99
N ASN A 291 11.38 -2.48 -3.77
CA ASN A 291 11.45 -2.41 -5.23
C ASN A 291 10.23 -3.10 -5.85
N ILE A 292 9.48 -2.35 -6.66
CA ILE A 292 8.28 -2.83 -7.36
C ILE A 292 8.51 -2.64 -8.85
N LYS A 293 8.41 -3.71 -9.65
CA LYS A 293 8.74 -3.62 -11.07
C LYS A 293 7.94 -4.55 -11.97
N ASN A 294 7.94 -4.27 -13.27
CA ASN A 294 7.31 -5.11 -14.30
C ASN A 294 5.83 -5.40 -14.00
N CYS A 295 5.10 -4.45 -13.40
CA CYS A 295 3.69 -4.64 -13.10
C CYS A 295 2.84 -4.29 -14.33
N THR A 296 1.95 -5.20 -14.73
CA THR A 296 1.21 -5.04 -16.00
C THR A 296 0.14 -3.97 -15.93
N GLU A 297 -0.34 -3.62 -14.73
CA GLU A 297 -1.33 -2.57 -14.52
C GLU A 297 -0.79 -1.49 -13.56
N PHE A 298 -0.54 -1.83 -12.29
CA PHE A 298 -0.14 -0.86 -11.27
C PHE A 298 1.08 -1.33 -10.46
N GLY A 299 2.07 -0.47 -10.22
CA GLY A 299 3.08 -0.74 -9.20
C GLY A 299 2.42 -0.77 -7.81
N VAL A 300 1.72 0.31 -7.46
CA VAL A 300 0.88 0.42 -6.27
C VAL A 300 -0.52 0.90 -6.65
N TYR A 301 -1.54 0.13 -6.28
CA TYR A 301 -2.95 0.49 -6.43
C TYR A 301 -3.56 0.87 -5.07
N TRP A 302 -3.99 2.11 -4.93
CA TRP A 302 -4.49 2.70 -3.70
C TRP A 302 -5.93 3.16 -3.87
N SER A 303 -6.90 2.49 -3.23
CA SER A 303 -8.32 2.72 -3.55
C SER A 303 -9.28 2.61 -2.35
N ARG A 304 -10.55 2.94 -2.61
CA ARG A 304 -11.69 2.81 -1.69
C ARG A 304 -11.48 3.52 -0.35
N GLY A 305 -11.06 4.78 -0.39
CA GLY A 305 -10.87 5.61 0.80
C GLY A 305 -9.62 5.28 1.62
N ALA A 306 -8.72 4.42 1.11
CA ALA A 306 -7.46 4.12 1.76
C ALA A 306 -6.59 5.37 1.96
N GLN A 307 -5.81 5.39 3.04
CA GLN A 307 -4.96 6.52 3.41
C GLN A 307 -3.56 6.08 3.86
N GLY A 308 -2.56 6.93 3.68
CA GLY A 308 -1.23 6.69 4.25
C GLY A 308 -0.09 7.08 3.32
N HIS A 309 0.95 6.25 3.25
CA HIS A 309 2.25 6.63 2.72
C HIS A 309 2.83 5.62 1.71
N ILE A 310 3.54 6.13 0.71
CA ILE A 310 4.46 5.38 -0.14
C ILE A 310 5.82 6.07 -0.08
N ASP A 311 6.75 5.47 0.66
CA ASP A 311 8.00 6.12 1.02
C ASP A 311 9.21 5.27 0.64
N TYR A 312 10.26 5.89 0.11
CA TYR A 312 11.54 5.24 -0.20
C TYR A 312 11.39 3.98 -1.09
N ALA A 313 10.41 4.00 -1.97
CA ALA A 313 10.16 2.94 -2.94
C ALA A 313 10.89 3.24 -4.26
N THR A 314 11.34 2.21 -4.95
CA THR A 314 11.64 2.28 -6.39
C THR A 314 10.52 1.57 -7.13
N ILE A 315 9.88 2.27 -8.06
CA ILE A 315 8.82 1.71 -8.89
C ILE A 315 9.21 1.87 -10.36
N GLU A 316 9.42 0.75 -11.05
CA GLU A 316 9.94 0.76 -12.41
C GLU A 316 9.24 -0.17 -13.40
N ASP A 317 9.36 0.15 -14.69
CA ASP A 317 8.89 -0.69 -15.80
C ASP A 317 7.43 -1.16 -15.67
N SER A 318 6.56 -0.32 -15.08
CA SER A 318 5.15 -0.62 -14.85
C SER A 318 4.24 0.24 -15.71
N ALA A 319 3.04 -0.26 -16.04
CA ALA A 319 2.08 0.51 -16.84
C ALA A 319 1.67 1.81 -16.12
N THR A 320 1.45 1.76 -14.82
CA THR A 320 1.34 2.95 -13.97
C THR A 320 2.06 2.66 -12.66
N ALA A 321 2.96 3.53 -12.19
CA ALA A 321 3.67 3.27 -10.93
C ALA A 321 2.73 3.38 -9.73
N ILE A 322 1.99 4.48 -9.59
CA ILE A 322 1.01 4.67 -8.52
C ILE A 322 -0.34 5.06 -9.10
N MET A 323 -1.38 4.31 -8.72
CA MET A 323 -2.78 4.62 -9.03
C MET A 323 -3.55 4.93 -7.76
N ILE A 324 -4.20 6.10 -7.68
CA ILE A 324 -4.96 6.56 -6.53
C ILE A 324 -6.40 6.83 -6.94
N ASP A 325 -7.32 6.05 -6.39
CA ASP A 325 -8.73 6.01 -6.82
C ASP A 325 -9.70 6.11 -5.64
N ALA A 326 -10.97 6.38 -5.95
CA ALA A 326 -12.12 6.30 -5.04
C ALA A 326 -11.88 7.00 -3.70
N SER A 327 -11.63 8.31 -3.77
CA SER A 327 -11.44 9.22 -2.63
C SER A 327 -10.27 8.89 -1.70
N SER A 328 -9.29 8.13 -2.18
CA SER A 328 -8.10 7.77 -1.40
C SER A 328 -7.07 8.89 -1.30
N ARG A 329 -6.15 8.80 -0.32
CA ARG A 329 -5.16 9.84 0.00
C ARG A 329 -3.79 9.21 0.22
N VAL A 330 -2.75 9.66 -0.46
CA VAL A 330 -1.40 9.10 -0.33
C VAL A 330 -0.36 10.20 -0.21
N ASP A 331 0.45 10.14 0.83
CA ASP A 331 1.69 10.92 0.88
C ASP A 331 2.81 10.10 0.25
N THR A 332 3.65 10.76 -0.54
CA THR A 332 4.81 10.15 -1.20
C THR A 332 6.08 10.85 -0.74
N VAL A 333 7.10 10.07 -0.39
CA VAL A 333 8.38 10.59 0.10
C VAL A 333 9.53 9.81 -0.55
N ALA A 334 10.45 10.52 -1.22
CA ALA A 334 11.65 9.94 -1.82
C ALA A 334 11.38 8.70 -2.72
N VAL A 335 10.26 8.69 -3.44
CA VAL A 335 9.93 7.62 -4.39
C VAL A 335 10.72 7.84 -5.69
N ASN A 336 11.36 6.78 -6.18
CA ASN A 336 12.09 6.79 -7.45
C ASN A 336 11.27 6.11 -8.55
N PHE A 337 10.72 6.92 -9.46
CA PHE A 337 9.90 6.46 -10.59
C PHE A 337 10.74 6.34 -11.85
N LYS A 338 10.87 5.13 -12.40
CA LYS A 338 11.72 4.87 -13.57
C LYS A 338 10.99 4.14 -14.68
N ARG A 339 11.05 4.65 -15.91
CA ARG A 339 10.56 3.95 -17.13
C ARG A 339 9.12 3.44 -17.05
N ASN A 340 8.27 4.06 -16.23
CA ASN A 340 6.85 3.74 -16.20
C ASN A 340 6.11 4.45 -17.34
N ASN A 341 4.97 3.94 -17.80
CA ASN A 341 4.16 4.74 -18.74
C ASN A 341 3.57 5.96 -18.04
N ILE A 342 3.10 5.80 -16.80
CA ILE A 342 2.62 6.89 -15.94
C ILE A 342 3.26 6.74 -14.55
N ALA A 343 3.87 7.79 -13.99
CA ALA A 343 4.39 7.73 -12.61
C ALA A 343 3.23 7.82 -11.59
N ILE A 344 2.43 8.89 -11.63
CA ILE A 344 1.29 9.07 -10.72
C ILE A 344 0.00 9.28 -11.52
N TYR A 345 -0.97 8.41 -11.27
CA TYR A 345 -2.32 8.52 -11.81
C TYR A 345 -3.32 8.67 -10.66
N THR A 346 -4.10 9.75 -10.66
CA THR A 346 -5.25 9.93 -9.77
C THR A 346 -6.59 9.98 -10.53
N ARG A 347 -7.65 9.39 -9.96
CA ARG A 347 -9.04 9.53 -10.45
C ARG A 347 -10.07 9.41 -9.32
N THR A 348 -11.34 9.68 -9.62
CA THR A 348 -12.49 9.50 -8.70
C THR A 348 -12.24 10.10 -7.31
N GLY A 349 -11.72 11.33 -7.25
CA GLY A 349 -11.40 12.01 -5.99
C GLY A 349 -10.12 11.55 -5.28
N GLY A 350 -9.30 10.68 -5.88
CA GLY A 350 -7.99 10.29 -5.37
C GLY A 350 -7.03 11.48 -5.22
N VAL A 351 -6.14 11.41 -4.25
CA VAL A 351 -5.20 12.51 -3.96
C VAL A 351 -3.84 11.97 -3.57
N TYR A 352 -2.80 12.66 -4.00
CA TYR A 352 -1.47 12.49 -3.44
C TYR A 352 -0.90 13.78 -2.85
N ASN A 353 0.06 13.68 -1.94
CA ASN A 353 0.95 14.79 -1.60
C ASN A 353 2.40 14.34 -1.73
N GLU A 354 3.28 15.27 -2.06
CA GLU A 354 4.72 15.03 -1.97
C GLU A 354 5.20 15.60 -0.64
N GLY A 355 5.49 14.72 0.32
CA GLY A 355 5.97 15.10 1.65
C GLY A 355 7.47 14.94 1.77
N GLY A 356 8.11 15.76 2.61
CA GLY A 356 9.51 15.55 3.00
C GLY A 356 10.51 15.59 1.83
N ALA A 357 11.25 14.49 1.63
CA ALA A 357 12.24 14.38 0.57
C ALA A 357 11.57 14.20 -0.80
N ALA A 358 12.06 14.94 -1.80
CA ALA A 358 11.47 14.98 -3.13
C ALA A 358 11.49 13.62 -3.84
N ASN A 359 10.41 13.31 -4.55
CA ASN A 359 10.36 12.19 -5.47
C ASN A 359 11.26 12.43 -6.70
N ILE A 360 11.72 11.34 -7.32
CA ILE A 360 12.62 11.36 -8.48
C ILE A 360 11.85 10.80 -9.68
N TYR A 361 11.69 11.62 -10.72
CA TYR A 361 10.96 11.27 -11.96
C TYR A 361 11.87 10.93 -13.14
N ASN A 362 13.20 11.10 -12.97
CA ASN A 362 14.23 10.77 -13.95
C ASN A 362 14.12 11.49 -15.32
N ASP A 363 13.49 12.66 -15.37
CA ASP A 363 13.30 13.46 -16.59
C ASP A 363 14.62 13.72 -17.34
N GLY A 364 14.58 13.55 -18.66
CA GLY A 364 15.74 13.79 -19.54
C GLY A 364 16.82 12.71 -19.47
N THR A 365 16.62 11.64 -18.71
CA THR A 365 17.52 10.48 -18.65
C THR A 365 16.92 9.27 -19.38
N ALA A 366 17.71 8.20 -19.55
CA ALA A 366 17.20 6.93 -20.08
C ALA A 366 16.17 6.25 -19.16
N ASP A 367 16.09 6.68 -17.90
CA ASP A 367 15.18 6.16 -16.89
C ASP A 367 13.89 6.99 -16.76
N ALA A 368 13.68 7.99 -17.62
CA ALA A 368 12.50 8.84 -17.58
C ALA A 368 11.20 8.05 -17.73
N ASN A 369 10.15 8.45 -17.00
CA ASN A 369 8.80 7.96 -17.24
C ASN A 369 8.24 8.57 -18.55
N THR A 370 7.32 7.88 -19.21
CA THR A 370 6.66 8.43 -20.40
C THR A 370 5.77 9.62 -20.02
N THR A 371 5.08 9.54 -18.89
CA THR A 371 4.26 10.62 -18.32
C THR A 371 4.45 10.62 -16.80
N ASN A 372 4.69 11.79 -16.20
CA ASN A 372 4.84 11.86 -14.74
C ASN A 372 3.48 11.90 -14.05
N PHE A 373 2.51 12.63 -14.61
CA PHE A 373 1.23 12.87 -13.96
C PHE A 373 0.05 12.69 -14.91
N ASN A 374 -1.00 12.03 -14.43
CA ASN A 374 -2.31 11.95 -15.08
C ASN A 374 -3.42 12.09 -14.03
N PHE A 375 -4.24 13.13 -14.10
CA PHE A 375 -5.26 13.42 -13.07
C PHE A 375 -6.64 13.58 -13.69
N LEU A 376 -7.63 12.81 -13.22
CA LEU A 376 -9.01 12.81 -13.77
C LEU A 376 -10.07 12.99 -12.68
N ALA A 377 -11.28 13.41 -13.02
CA ALA A 377 -12.46 13.32 -12.13
C ALA A 377 -12.27 13.86 -10.70
N ASN A 378 -11.94 15.15 -10.57
CA ASN A 378 -11.74 15.88 -9.30
C ASN A 378 -10.66 15.29 -8.38
N SER A 379 -9.59 14.77 -8.98
CA SER A 379 -8.43 14.20 -8.30
C SER A 379 -7.16 14.99 -8.67
N GLY A 380 -6.07 14.81 -7.91
CA GLY A 380 -4.82 15.54 -8.14
C GLY A 380 -3.92 15.53 -6.91
N SER A 381 -2.99 16.48 -6.79
CA SER A 381 -2.27 16.66 -5.53
C SER A 381 -3.16 17.33 -4.46
N GLY A 382 -2.93 17.11 -3.16
CA GLY A 382 -3.84 17.57 -2.10
C GLY A 382 -3.86 19.08 -1.94
N ASP A 383 -2.72 19.72 -2.21
CA ASP A 383 -2.61 21.17 -2.36
C ASP A 383 -3.53 21.72 -3.47
N GLU A 384 -3.92 20.88 -4.44
CA GLU A 384 -4.85 21.24 -5.51
C GLU A 384 -6.32 21.12 -5.09
N LEU A 385 -6.65 20.16 -4.23
CA LEU A 385 -8.02 19.90 -3.83
C LEU A 385 -8.48 20.75 -2.64
N GLY A 386 -7.55 21.32 -1.85
CA GLY A 386 -7.83 22.24 -0.75
C GLY A 386 -8.63 23.50 -1.15
N GLY A 387 -8.74 23.79 -2.45
CA GLY A 387 -9.62 24.83 -3.01
C GLY A 387 -10.72 24.33 -3.96
N SER A 388 -10.99 23.02 -4.07
CA SER A 388 -11.78 22.47 -5.18
C SER A 388 -13.30 22.44 -4.93
N ARG A 389 -14.01 23.39 -5.55
CA ARG A 389 -15.40 23.25 -6.00
C ARG A 389 -15.45 23.50 -7.49
N SER A 390 -15.39 22.45 -8.31
CA SER A 390 -15.78 22.42 -9.75
C SER A 390 -15.13 23.40 -10.74
N TRP A 391 -14.35 24.36 -10.26
CA TRP A 391 -13.57 25.39 -10.94
C TRP A 391 -12.53 25.77 -9.90
N SER A 392 -11.37 25.12 -9.84
CA SER A 392 -10.31 25.65 -8.97
C SER A 392 -9.93 27.00 -9.56
N SER A 393 -10.26 28.08 -8.86
CA SER A 393 -9.77 29.42 -9.17
C SER A 393 -8.51 29.63 -8.32
N PRO A 394 -7.34 29.06 -8.67
CA PRO A 394 -6.16 29.13 -7.81
C PRO A 394 -5.72 30.57 -7.49
N ALA A 395 -6.11 31.54 -8.31
CA ALA A 395 -5.89 32.94 -8.03
C ALA A 395 -7.03 33.81 -8.56
N TYR A 396 -7.25 34.92 -7.88
CA TYR A 396 -8.09 36.00 -8.35
C TYR A 396 -7.55 37.35 -7.85
N ASP A 397 -7.67 38.39 -8.67
CA ASP A 397 -7.36 39.78 -8.30
C ASP A 397 -8.61 40.63 -8.52
N ARG A 398 -9.05 41.36 -7.50
CA ARG A 398 -10.19 42.30 -7.57
C ARG A 398 -9.74 43.76 -7.39
N THR A 399 -8.44 44.00 -7.43
CA THR A 399 -7.85 45.33 -7.32
C THR A 399 -8.09 46.08 -8.63
N LEU A 400 -8.69 47.27 -8.54
CA LEU A 400 -8.80 48.16 -9.69
C LEU A 400 -7.40 48.61 -10.11
N ARG A 401 -7.01 48.27 -11.33
CA ARG A 401 -5.73 48.71 -11.91
C ARG A 401 -6.00 49.44 -13.20
N THR A 402 -5.48 50.66 -13.29
CA THR A 402 -5.69 51.56 -14.43
C THR A 402 -4.37 51.92 -15.07
N VAL A 403 -4.31 51.81 -16.39
CA VAL A 403 -3.21 52.32 -17.22
C VAL A 403 -3.78 53.42 -18.08
N THR A 404 -3.17 54.61 -17.98
CA THR A 404 -3.49 55.78 -18.80
C THR A 404 -2.21 56.27 -19.47
N GLY A 405 -2.30 56.51 -20.76
CA GLY A 405 -1.42 57.48 -21.42
C GLY A 405 0.01 57.04 -21.78
N THR A 406 0.26 55.74 -21.94
CA THR A 406 1.59 55.20 -22.31
C THR A 406 1.53 54.45 -23.65
N THR A 407 2.62 54.44 -24.42
CA THR A 407 2.76 53.61 -25.65
C THR A 407 3.60 52.35 -25.42
N SER A 408 4.10 52.15 -24.20
CA SER A 408 4.87 50.97 -23.79
C SER A 408 3.96 49.89 -23.21
N LEU A 409 4.38 48.64 -23.37
CA LEU A 409 3.77 47.52 -22.67
C LEU A 409 3.82 47.76 -21.16
N THR A 410 2.65 47.90 -20.56
CA THR A 410 2.49 48.20 -19.14
C THR A 410 1.75 47.02 -18.50
N ALA A 411 2.32 46.44 -17.46
CA ALA A 411 1.67 45.35 -16.74
C ALA A 411 0.44 45.90 -15.99
N LEU A 412 -0.72 45.36 -16.32
CA LEU A 412 -1.90 45.52 -15.47
C LEU A 412 -1.71 44.58 -14.28
N ASN A 413 -1.39 43.31 -14.52
CA ASN A 413 -1.00 42.37 -13.48
C ASN A 413 0.30 41.65 -13.86
N ALA A 414 1.40 41.98 -13.17
CA ALA A 414 2.73 41.46 -13.49
C ALA A 414 2.93 39.99 -13.08
N ALA A 415 2.22 39.53 -12.04
CA ALA A 415 2.30 38.17 -11.53
C ALA A 415 0.98 37.81 -10.83
N LEU A 416 -0.05 37.52 -11.62
CA LEU A 416 -1.37 37.15 -11.12
C LEU A 416 -1.29 35.82 -10.34
N TRP A 417 -0.51 34.88 -10.85
CA TRP A 417 -0.25 33.58 -10.24
C TRP A 417 0.94 32.89 -10.92
N THR A 418 1.41 31.78 -10.36
CA THR A 418 2.42 30.91 -10.98
C THR A 418 1.84 29.53 -11.18
N VAL A 419 1.82 29.05 -12.43
CA VAL A 419 1.51 27.66 -12.76
C VAL A 419 2.73 26.82 -12.38
N PRO A 420 2.64 25.92 -11.39
CA PRO A 420 3.78 25.09 -11.00
C PRO A 420 4.27 24.20 -12.16
N ALA A 421 5.53 23.78 -12.09
CA ALA A 421 6.06 22.79 -13.00
C ALA A 421 5.15 21.56 -13.10
N ARG A 422 4.90 21.11 -14.33
CA ARG A 422 4.15 19.92 -14.75
C ARG A 422 2.65 19.98 -14.45
N ARG A 423 2.14 21.11 -13.97
CA ARG A 423 0.75 21.29 -13.55
C ARG A 423 -0.28 21.14 -14.69
N LEU A 424 0.13 21.42 -15.93
CA LEU A 424 -0.72 21.26 -17.13
C LEU A 424 -0.36 20.01 -17.93
N GLN A 425 0.38 19.05 -17.34
CA GLN A 425 0.62 17.76 -17.97
C GLN A 425 -0.64 16.89 -17.91
N GLY A 426 -0.99 16.24 -19.01
CA GLY A 426 -2.02 15.22 -19.05
C GLY A 426 -3.24 15.61 -19.87
N VAL A 427 -3.87 14.58 -20.45
CA VAL A 427 -5.01 14.74 -21.35
C VAL A 427 -6.18 15.38 -20.61
N GLY A 428 -6.73 16.47 -21.17
CA GLY A 428 -7.90 17.17 -20.63
C GLY A 428 -7.58 18.34 -19.71
N LYS A 429 -6.31 18.51 -19.29
CA LYS A 429 -5.90 19.66 -18.49
C LYS A 429 -5.85 20.93 -19.33
N ARG A 430 -6.42 22.00 -18.78
CA ARG A 430 -6.39 23.34 -19.38
C ARG A 430 -6.36 24.44 -18.33
N LEU A 431 -5.57 25.46 -18.59
CA LEU A 431 -5.54 26.71 -17.84
C LEU A 431 -6.44 27.72 -18.53
N ARG A 432 -7.30 28.41 -17.79
CA ARG A 432 -8.07 29.56 -18.28
C ARG A 432 -7.69 30.81 -17.48
N VAL A 433 -7.36 31.89 -18.17
CA VAL A 433 -7.17 33.22 -17.59
C VAL A 433 -8.30 34.10 -18.10
N GLN A 434 -9.03 34.74 -17.20
CA GLN A 434 -10.16 35.61 -17.53
C GLN A 434 -9.97 36.97 -16.84
N ALA A 435 -10.31 38.06 -17.51
CA ALA A 435 -10.31 39.38 -16.91
C ALA A 435 -11.44 40.24 -17.43
N PHE A 436 -11.97 41.11 -16.57
CA PHE A 436 -13.05 42.02 -16.92
C PHE A 436 -12.65 43.45 -16.58
N GLY A 437 -13.06 44.37 -17.45
CA GLY A 437 -12.65 45.75 -17.33
C GLY A 437 -13.49 46.71 -18.17
N ILE A 438 -13.04 47.95 -18.18
CA ILE A 438 -13.52 49.00 -19.07
C ILE A 438 -12.33 49.61 -19.81
N HIS A 439 -12.53 50.03 -21.04
CA HIS A 439 -11.55 50.83 -21.75
C HIS A 439 -12.17 52.03 -22.44
N THR A 440 -11.35 53.06 -22.62
CA THR A 440 -11.59 54.20 -23.48
C THR A 440 -10.41 54.30 -24.41
N VAL A 441 -10.59 53.90 -25.66
CA VAL A 441 -9.54 53.83 -26.67
C VAL A 441 -9.88 54.68 -27.89
N THR A 442 -9.01 55.63 -28.16
CA THR A 442 -9.05 56.55 -29.30
C THR A 442 -8.23 56.02 -30.49
N ALA A 443 -7.28 55.11 -30.24
CA ALA A 443 -6.51 54.38 -31.24
C ALA A 443 -6.37 52.89 -30.86
N GLY A 444 -5.76 52.08 -31.73
CA GLY A 444 -5.76 50.63 -31.59
C GLY A 444 -4.89 50.10 -30.44
N THR A 445 -5.49 49.80 -29.29
CA THR A 445 -4.80 49.25 -28.09
C THR A 445 -4.62 47.73 -28.17
N THR A 446 -3.59 47.16 -27.55
CA THR A 446 -3.43 45.70 -27.45
C THR A 446 -3.36 45.21 -26.01
N TYR A 447 -3.93 44.04 -25.75
CA TYR A 447 -3.84 43.32 -24.48
C TYR A 447 -2.96 42.08 -24.68
N THR A 448 -2.06 41.80 -23.75
CA THR A 448 -1.22 40.62 -23.77
C THR A 448 -1.46 39.78 -22.52
N ILE A 449 -1.81 38.51 -22.70
CA ILE A 449 -1.78 37.50 -21.63
C ILE A 449 -0.51 36.69 -21.79
N SER A 450 0.29 36.60 -20.74
CA SER A 450 1.52 35.80 -20.69
C SER A 450 1.37 34.64 -19.70
N VAL A 451 1.89 33.47 -20.07
CA VAL A 451 2.04 32.29 -19.21
C VAL A 451 3.46 31.75 -19.40
N GLY A 452 4.36 32.07 -18.47
CA GLY A 452 5.78 31.83 -18.62
C GLY A 452 6.34 32.58 -19.83
N GLY A 453 6.99 31.85 -20.74
CA GLY A 453 7.50 32.41 -22.00
C GLY A 453 6.47 32.50 -23.13
N MET A 454 5.23 32.01 -22.93
CA MET A 454 4.17 32.09 -23.94
C MET A 454 3.35 33.37 -23.78
N SER A 455 3.19 34.15 -24.85
CA SER A 455 2.40 35.39 -24.84
C SER A 455 1.41 35.41 -25.99
N MET A 456 0.16 35.77 -25.69
CA MET A 456 -0.91 35.97 -26.67
C MET A 456 -1.36 37.42 -26.62
N THR A 457 -1.34 38.09 -27.78
CA THR A 457 -1.74 39.49 -27.91
C THR A 457 -3.06 39.61 -28.67
N LEU A 458 -3.98 40.41 -28.13
CA LEU A 458 -5.31 40.67 -28.66
C LEU A 458 -5.47 42.18 -28.90
N ALA A 459 -5.74 42.57 -30.14
CA ALA A 459 -5.92 43.97 -30.51
C ALA A 459 -7.37 44.44 -30.36
N VAL A 460 -7.55 45.66 -29.89
CA VAL A 460 -8.80 46.41 -29.83
C VAL A 460 -8.72 47.56 -30.83
N PRO A 461 -9.70 47.74 -31.73
CA PRO A 461 -9.67 48.79 -32.75
C PRO A 461 -9.86 50.18 -32.13
N ALA A 462 -9.48 51.21 -32.89
CA ALA A 462 -9.76 52.60 -32.55
C ALA A 462 -11.28 52.87 -32.43
N ALA A 463 -11.65 53.85 -31.59
CA ALA A 463 -13.00 54.37 -31.37
C ALA A 463 -13.95 53.49 -30.53
N ALA A 464 -13.50 53.07 -29.35
CA ALA A 464 -14.34 52.45 -28.32
C ALA A 464 -14.23 53.27 -27.02
N SER A 465 -15.25 54.11 -26.74
CA SER A 465 -15.28 54.91 -25.51
C SER A 465 -16.15 54.24 -24.45
N ALA A 466 -15.61 54.06 -23.24
CA ALA A 466 -16.29 53.48 -22.09
C ALA A 466 -16.94 52.11 -22.34
N LEU A 467 -16.31 51.26 -23.16
CA LEU A 467 -16.80 49.91 -23.40
C LEU A 467 -16.30 48.96 -22.33
N THR A 468 -17.21 48.18 -21.78
CA THR A 468 -16.84 47.01 -20.98
C THR A 468 -16.25 45.93 -21.88
N PHE A 469 -15.27 45.21 -21.35
CA PHE A 469 -14.66 44.08 -22.04
C PHE A 469 -14.50 42.86 -21.13
N GLU A 470 -14.50 41.70 -21.77
CA GLU A 470 -14.07 40.41 -21.21
C GLU A 470 -12.89 39.90 -22.04
N LEU A 471 -11.78 39.63 -21.36
CA LEU A 471 -10.58 39.03 -21.90
C LEU A 471 -10.51 37.57 -21.42
N GLU A 472 -10.27 36.63 -22.32
CA GLU A 472 -10.13 35.21 -22.00
C GLU A 472 -8.97 34.58 -22.76
N ALA A 473 -8.14 33.79 -22.08
CA ALA A 473 -7.18 32.87 -22.68
C ALA A 473 -7.39 31.47 -22.12
N ILE A 474 -7.28 30.46 -22.97
CA ILE A 474 -7.30 29.04 -22.61
C ILE A 474 -6.02 28.41 -23.18
N LEU A 475 -5.17 27.92 -22.29
CA LEU A 475 -3.95 27.17 -22.59
C LEU A 475 -4.20 25.68 -22.31
N TYR A 476 -3.88 24.82 -23.26
CA TYR A 476 -3.98 23.37 -23.10
C TYR A 476 -2.91 22.63 -23.89
N GLU A 477 -2.67 21.38 -23.50
CA GLU A 477 -1.76 20.47 -24.20
C GLU A 477 -2.37 20.05 -25.54
N VAL A 478 -1.55 20.07 -26.59
CA VAL A 478 -1.88 19.54 -27.92
C VAL A 478 -0.79 18.56 -28.35
N GLN A 479 -1.03 17.80 -29.40
CA GLN A 479 0.02 16.96 -29.98
C GLN A 479 1.24 17.84 -30.35
N GLY A 480 2.38 17.56 -29.70
CA GLY A 480 3.65 18.26 -29.94
C GLY A 480 3.86 19.55 -29.13
N GLY A 481 3.06 19.83 -28.09
CA GLY A 481 3.35 20.92 -27.14
C GLY A 481 2.11 21.57 -26.55
N TYR A 482 2.14 22.89 -26.41
CA TYR A 482 1.05 23.66 -25.79
C TYR A 482 0.56 24.76 -26.72
N ARG A 483 -0.75 25.02 -26.68
CA ARG A 483 -1.37 26.10 -27.45
C ARG A 483 -2.24 26.94 -26.52
N MET A 484 -2.12 28.25 -26.66
CA MET A 484 -3.02 29.21 -26.02
C MET A 484 -3.94 29.80 -27.08
N PHE A 485 -5.24 29.75 -26.84
CA PHE A 485 -6.26 30.40 -27.64
C PHE A 485 -6.97 31.41 -26.76
N GLY A 486 -7.36 32.54 -27.33
CA GLY A 486 -8.08 33.52 -26.52
C GLY A 486 -8.94 34.43 -27.33
N LYS A 487 -9.73 35.19 -26.60
CA LYS A 487 -10.67 36.14 -27.14
C LYS A 487 -10.74 37.40 -26.29
N ILE A 488 -11.10 38.50 -26.93
CA ILE A 488 -11.60 39.69 -26.26
C ILE A 488 -13.00 40.01 -26.81
N SER A 489 -13.97 40.11 -25.91
CA SER A 489 -15.36 40.46 -26.19
C SER A 489 -15.65 41.85 -25.63
N GLN A 490 -16.27 42.73 -26.42
CA GLN A 490 -16.61 44.10 -26.02
C GLN A 490 -18.07 44.41 -26.35
N GLY A 491 -18.69 45.33 -25.61
CA GLY A 491 -20.14 45.59 -25.59
C GLY A 491 -20.84 45.98 -26.91
N LEU A 492 -20.11 46.12 -28.03
CA LEU A 492 -20.65 46.46 -29.37
C LEU A 492 -20.52 45.31 -30.40
N SER A 493 -20.54 44.05 -29.95
CA SER A 493 -20.67 42.83 -30.79
C SER A 493 -19.45 42.36 -31.59
N SER A 494 -18.25 42.92 -31.37
CA SER A 494 -17.03 42.37 -31.98
C SER A 494 -16.23 41.52 -30.98
N THR A 495 -16.28 40.19 -31.10
CA THR A 495 -15.31 39.29 -30.47
C THR A 495 -14.11 39.14 -31.39
N ARG A 496 -12.91 39.26 -30.83
CA ARG A 496 -11.66 39.04 -31.58
C ARG A 496 -10.92 37.86 -30.98
N TYR A 497 -10.28 37.08 -31.83
CA TYR A 497 -9.56 35.87 -31.45
C TYR A 497 -8.06 36.02 -31.68
N GLY A 498 -7.28 35.34 -30.85
CA GLY A 498 -5.83 35.26 -30.96
C GLY A 498 -5.36 33.87 -30.55
N ASN A 499 -4.12 33.55 -30.92
CA ASN A 499 -3.46 32.34 -30.45
C ASN A 499 -1.97 32.55 -30.24
N ALA A 500 -1.37 31.69 -29.42
CA ALA A 500 0.07 31.56 -29.24
C ALA A 500 0.45 30.07 -29.16
N SER A 501 1.67 29.73 -29.58
CA SER A 501 2.07 28.33 -29.75
C SER A 501 3.47 27.97 -29.30
N THR A 502 4.23 28.94 -28.80
CA THR A 502 5.62 28.75 -28.40
C THR A 502 5.86 29.43 -27.05
N GLY A 503 6.86 28.94 -26.31
CA GLY A 503 7.38 29.60 -25.11
C GLY A 503 6.86 29.08 -23.77
N PHE A 504 5.82 28.24 -23.74
CA PHE A 504 5.41 27.58 -22.51
C PHE A 504 6.33 26.37 -22.24
N VAL A 505 6.89 26.30 -21.04
CA VAL A 505 7.81 25.23 -20.64
C VAL A 505 7.22 24.50 -19.45
N ASN A 506 6.60 23.36 -19.69
CA ASN A 506 5.88 22.62 -18.64
C ASN A 506 6.82 22.08 -17.54
N SER A 507 8.12 21.97 -17.76
CA SER A 507 9.05 21.43 -16.75
C SER A 507 9.49 22.44 -15.68
N ILE A 508 9.04 23.71 -15.76
CA ILE A 508 9.37 24.78 -14.81
C ILE A 508 8.10 25.50 -14.36
N ASP A 509 8.22 26.33 -13.34
CA ASP A 509 7.17 27.24 -12.91
C ASP A 509 6.94 28.36 -13.95
N ASN A 510 5.68 28.62 -14.30
CA ASN A 510 5.29 29.59 -15.32
C ASN A 510 4.40 30.69 -14.72
N ALA A 511 4.94 31.91 -14.59
CA ALA A 511 4.19 33.07 -14.10
C ALA A 511 3.10 33.53 -15.10
N ILE A 512 1.94 33.92 -14.59
CA ILE A 512 0.80 34.45 -15.36
C ILE A 512 0.78 35.96 -15.24
N GLY A 513 0.67 36.65 -16.37
CA GLY A 513 0.59 38.11 -16.43
C GLY A 513 -0.48 38.60 -17.39
N ILE A 514 -0.99 39.80 -17.12
CA ILE A 514 -1.87 40.55 -18.01
C ILE A 514 -1.26 41.94 -18.20
N SER A 515 -1.02 42.33 -19.44
CA SER A 515 -0.43 43.61 -19.81
C SER A 515 -1.24 44.29 -20.89
N VAL A 516 -1.09 45.61 -21.01
CA VAL A 516 -1.71 46.42 -22.06
C VAL A 516 -0.65 47.32 -22.70
N THR A 517 -0.76 47.52 -24.01
CA THR A 517 -0.02 48.55 -24.75
C THR A 517 -1.05 49.51 -25.34
N PRO A 518 -1.32 50.63 -24.67
CA PRO A 518 -2.18 51.68 -25.22
C PRO A 518 -1.53 52.29 -26.47
N ALA A 519 -2.34 52.79 -27.40
CA ALA A 519 -1.81 53.29 -28.67
C ALA A 519 -1.34 54.75 -28.57
N ASN A 520 -1.87 55.52 -27.63
CA ASN A 520 -1.49 56.91 -27.41
C ASN A 520 -1.76 57.38 -25.97
N SER A 521 -1.49 58.65 -25.71
CA SER A 521 -1.62 59.27 -24.39
C SER A 521 -3.07 59.47 -23.91
N ALA A 522 -4.06 59.38 -24.79
CA ALA A 522 -5.48 59.57 -24.47
C ALA A 522 -6.19 58.25 -24.12
N ASP A 523 -5.57 57.11 -24.44
CA ASP A 523 -6.14 55.80 -24.15
C ASP A 523 -6.05 55.48 -22.64
N THR A 524 -7.14 54.95 -22.09
CA THR A 524 -7.22 54.48 -20.71
C THR A 524 -7.86 53.11 -20.65
N THR A 525 -7.29 52.22 -19.84
CA THR A 525 -7.82 50.88 -19.59
C THR A 525 -7.81 50.61 -18.10
N SER A 526 -8.90 50.04 -17.60
CA SER A 526 -9.01 49.57 -16.22
C SER A 526 -9.45 48.11 -16.19
N ILE A 527 -8.76 47.28 -15.40
CA ILE A 527 -9.23 45.93 -15.05
C ILE A 527 -9.83 45.99 -13.64
N TYR A 528 -11.05 45.49 -13.51
CA TYR A 528 -11.76 45.34 -12.24
C TYR A 528 -11.46 44.01 -11.57
N THR A 529 -11.31 42.97 -12.40
CA THR A 529 -11.16 41.62 -11.92
C THR A 529 -10.34 40.77 -12.88
N SER A 530 -9.52 39.87 -12.34
CA SER A 530 -8.84 38.81 -13.06
C SER A 530 -8.98 37.51 -12.29
N ASP A 531 -9.18 36.41 -13.02
CA ASP A 531 -9.42 35.07 -12.49
C ASP A 531 -8.55 34.08 -13.27
N VAL A 532 -7.92 33.16 -12.56
CA VAL A 532 -7.20 32.04 -13.15
C VAL A 532 -7.91 30.78 -12.74
N HIS A 533 -8.16 29.88 -13.69
CA HIS A 533 -8.75 28.56 -13.46
C HIS A 533 -7.85 27.47 -14.02
N ILE A 534 -7.68 26.38 -13.27
CA ILE A 534 -7.24 25.10 -13.81
C ILE A 534 -8.46 24.18 -13.91
N MET A 535 -8.62 23.57 -15.08
CA MET A 535 -9.64 22.57 -15.36
C MET A 535 -8.95 21.27 -15.74
N GLY A 536 -9.54 20.15 -15.35
CA GLY A 536 -9.14 18.81 -15.76
C GLY A 536 -10.32 17.87 -15.87
#